data_AF-A0A076HKN2-F1
#
_entry.id   AF-A0A076HKN2-F1
#
_cell.length_a   1.000
_cell.length_b   1.000
_cell.length_c   1.000
_cell.angle_alpha   90.00
_cell.angle_beta   90.00
_cell.angle_gamma   90.00
#
_symmetry.space_group_name_H-M   'P 1'
#
loop_
_entity.id
_entity.type
_entity.pdbx_description
1 polymer ?
#
loop_
_entity_poly.entity_id
_entity_poly.type
_entity_poly.pdbx_seq_one_letter_code
_entity_poly.pdbx_strand_id
1 'polypeptide(L)'
;MSFDPRSLERLRELGRQLPARLPEPEKPSAEPKASQVRHRVETEKNPEELFRELMKASQDGTVPEHLMARLKQLEAQRKPSGQVVPFNSDTDVPGLAAPAHSRPGPGKNTQPKRPKVDPGSEEESLYVAFGQLLLEDDGDDV
;
A
#
# COMPACT_ATOMS: atom_id res chain seq x y z
N MET A 1 -32.76 16.62 12.42
CA MET A 1 -32.92 17.36 13.68
C MET A 1 -33.78 18.59 13.38
N SER A 2 -34.98 18.70 13.96
CA SER A 2 -35.91 19.82 13.75
C SER A 2 -35.91 20.77 14.96
N PHE A 3 -36.24 22.05 14.77
CA PHE A 3 -36.41 23.01 15.87
C PHE A 3 -37.67 22.71 16.70
N ASP A 4 -37.56 22.84 18.02
CA ASP A 4 -38.64 22.65 19.01
C ASP A 4 -39.56 23.91 19.06
N PRO A 5 -40.90 23.79 19.18
CA PRO A 5 -41.81 24.92 19.29
C PRO A 5 -41.44 25.95 20.38
N ARG A 6 -40.91 25.53 21.54
CA ARG A 6 -40.48 26.47 22.60
C ARG A 6 -39.31 27.35 22.17
N SER A 7 -38.45 26.85 21.30
CA SER A 7 -37.30 27.60 20.78
C SER A 7 -37.72 28.72 19.81
N LEU A 8 -38.83 28.52 19.09
CA LEU A 8 -39.40 29.54 18.20
C LEU A 8 -40.01 30.71 18.96
N GLU A 9 -40.70 30.43 20.07
CA GLU A 9 -41.26 31.46 20.94
C GLU A 9 -40.16 32.33 21.55
N ARG A 10 -39.12 31.72 22.11
CA ARG A 10 -37.95 32.43 22.64
C ARG A 10 -37.25 33.28 21.59
N LEU A 11 -37.15 32.82 20.35
CA LEU A 11 -36.60 33.61 19.24
C LEU A 11 -37.44 34.86 18.99
N ARG A 12 -38.78 34.73 18.98
CA ARG A 12 -39.70 35.86 18.81
C ARG A 12 -39.62 36.86 19.97
N GLU A 13 -39.53 36.37 21.21
CA GLU A 13 -39.30 37.20 22.40
C GLU A 13 -37.98 38.00 22.30
N LEU A 14 -36.94 37.39 21.72
CA LEU A 14 -35.64 38.03 21.49
C LEU A 14 -35.63 38.92 20.23
N GLY A 15 -36.75 39.09 19.53
CA GLY A 15 -36.82 39.86 18.28
C GLY A 15 -36.00 39.26 17.14
N ARG A 16 -35.72 37.96 17.19
CA ARG A 16 -34.91 37.23 16.21
C ARG A 16 -35.79 36.28 15.40
N GLN A 17 -35.44 36.10 14.14
CA GLN A 17 -36.09 35.14 13.24
C GLN A 17 -35.06 34.18 12.65
N LEU A 18 -35.51 32.96 12.34
CA LEU A 18 -34.67 31.97 11.67
C LEU A 18 -34.37 32.46 10.23
N PRO A 19 -33.12 32.28 9.75
CA PRO A 19 -32.78 32.51 8.36
C PRO A 19 -33.62 31.62 7.42
N ALA A 20 -33.71 32.03 6.15
CA ALA A 20 -34.37 31.24 5.11
C ALA A 20 -33.81 29.81 5.08
N ARG A 21 -34.70 28.82 4.94
CA ARG A 21 -34.29 27.43 4.81
C ARG A 21 -33.47 27.29 3.53
N LEU A 22 -32.34 26.59 3.66
CA LEU A 22 -31.58 26.15 2.49
C LEU A 22 -32.49 25.29 1.60
N PRO A 23 -32.30 25.33 0.28
CA PRO A 23 -33.01 24.43 -0.61
C PRO A 23 -32.79 22.99 -0.12
N GLU A 24 -33.90 22.25 0.05
CA GLU A 24 -33.80 20.83 0.39
C GLU A 24 -32.99 20.15 -0.72
N PRO A 25 -32.02 19.28 -0.37
CA PRO A 25 -31.28 18.55 -1.38
C PRO A 25 -32.30 17.77 -2.22
N GLU A 26 -32.21 17.89 -3.55
CA GLU A 26 -33.08 17.16 -4.46
C GLU A 26 -33.06 15.69 -4.06
N LYS A 27 -34.24 15.14 -3.76
CA LYS A 27 -34.39 13.71 -3.48
C LYS A 27 -33.73 12.98 -4.65
N PRO A 28 -32.72 12.13 -4.44
CA PRO A 28 -32.07 11.46 -5.55
C PRO A 28 -33.15 10.68 -6.27
N SER A 29 -33.43 11.12 -7.50
CA SER A 29 -34.26 10.38 -8.43
C SER A 29 -33.74 8.95 -8.47
N ALA A 30 -34.65 7.98 -8.56
CA ALA A 30 -34.36 6.55 -8.60
C ALA A 30 -33.68 6.13 -9.92
N GLU A 31 -32.69 6.90 -10.36
CA GLU A 31 -31.74 6.48 -11.38
C GLU A 31 -30.74 5.53 -10.73
N PRO A 32 -30.35 4.44 -11.40
CA PRO A 32 -29.41 3.50 -10.82
C PRO A 32 -28.12 4.25 -10.51
N LYS A 33 -27.63 4.14 -9.27
CA LYS A 33 -26.31 4.62 -8.79
C LYS A 33 -25.11 4.01 -9.55
N ALA A 34 -25.35 3.47 -10.74
CA ALA A 34 -24.41 2.86 -11.66
C ALA A 34 -23.67 3.89 -12.53
N SER A 35 -24.13 5.15 -12.59
CA SER A 35 -23.49 6.21 -13.39
C SER A 35 -22.70 7.24 -12.58
N GLN A 36 -22.67 7.17 -11.25
CA GLN A 36 -21.72 7.95 -10.47
C GLN A 36 -20.31 7.48 -10.84
N VAL A 37 -19.47 8.41 -11.30
CA VAL A 37 -18.09 8.17 -11.67
C VAL A 37 -17.35 7.70 -10.42
N ARG A 38 -17.31 6.38 -10.21
CA ARG A 38 -16.59 5.77 -9.10
C ARG A 38 -15.10 6.03 -9.31
N HIS A 39 -14.42 6.43 -8.26
CA HIS A 39 -12.96 6.47 -8.28
C HIS A 39 -12.42 5.08 -8.60
N ARG A 40 -11.30 4.95 -9.32
CA ARG A 40 -10.89 3.62 -9.79
C ARG A 40 -10.52 2.71 -8.61
N VAL A 41 -10.02 3.29 -7.52
CA VAL A 41 -9.87 2.67 -6.18
C VAL A 41 -11.13 1.92 -5.72
N GLU A 42 -12.31 2.43 -6.06
CA GLU A 42 -13.58 1.81 -5.65
C GLU A 42 -14.05 0.71 -6.60
N THR A 43 -13.62 0.72 -7.86
CA THR A 43 -14.02 -0.29 -8.86
C THR A 43 -13.00 -1.41 -8.99
N GLU A 44 -11.77 -1.19 -8.55
CA GLU A 44 -10.67 -2.12 -8.72
C GLU A 44 -10.88 -3.42 -7.93
N LYS A 45 -10.59 -4.55 -8.59
CA LYS A 45 -10.73 -5.90 -8.06
C LYS A 45 -9.37 -6.56 -7.83
N ASN A 46 -8.32 -6.09 -8.51
CA ASN A 46 -6.95 -6.56 -8.31
C ASN A 46 -6.34 -5.87 -7.09
N PRO A 47 -5.90 -6.62 -6.05
CA PRO A 47 -5.35 -6.01 -4.84
C PRO A 47 -4.05 -5.21 -5.12
N GLU A 48 -3.24 -5.67 -6.07
CA GLU A 48 -1.99 -4.99 -6.45
C GLU A 48 -2.25 -3.63 -7.13
N GLU A 49 -3.20 -3.58 -8.07
CA GLU A 49 -3.54 -2.34 -8.77
C GLU A 49 -4.23 -1.34 -7.83
N LEU A 50 -5.12 -1.84 -6.97
CA LEU A 50 -5.76 -1.06 -5.92
C LEU A 50 -4.71 -0.39 -5.01
N PHE A 51 -3.70 -1.15 -4.56
CA PHE A 51 -2.62 -0.61 -3.73
C PHE A 51 -1.79 0.45 -4.48
N ARG A 52 -1.41 0.18 -5.74
CA ARG A 52 -0.67 1.13 -6.58
C ARG A 52 -1.43 2.44 -6.75
N GLU A 53 -2.74 2.37 -6.96
CA GLU A 53 -3.57 3.56 -7.11
C GLU A 53 -3.71 4.33 -5.79
N LEU A 54 -3.88 3.62 -4.67
CA LEU A 54 -3.88 4.22 -3.34
C LEU A 54 -2.59 4.98 -3.05
N MET A 55 -1.44 4.41 -3.37
CA MET A 55 -0.14 5.08 -3.21
C MET A 55 0.02 6.29 -4.13
N LYS A 56 -0.58 6.29 -5.33
CA LYS A 56 -0.57 7.45 -6.24
C LYS A 56 -1.50 8.56 -5.79
N ALA A 57 -2.64 8.21 -5.22
CA ALA A 57 -3.66 9.16 -4.77
C ALA A 57 -3.33 9.78 -3.40
N SER A 58 -2.54 9.09 -2.57
CA SER A 58 -2.14 9.58 -1.24
C SER A 58 -0.82 10.34 -1.32
N GLN A 59 -0.87 11.66 -1.12
CA GLN A 59 0.33 12.50 -1.03
C GLN A 59 1.15 12.21 0.24
N ASP A 60 0.47 11.82 1.32
CA ASP A 60 1.06 11.58 2.65
C ASP A 60 1.42 10.11 2.89
N GLY A 61 1.18 9.22 1.92
CA GLY A 61 1.39 7.77 2.04
C GLY A 61 0.46 7.07 3.07
N THR A 62 -0.45 7.82 3.70
CA THR A 62 -1.41 7.28 4.67
C THR A 62 -2.67 6.82 3.93
N VAL A 63 -3.13 5.60 4.24
CA VAL A 63 -4.30 4.99 3.58
C VAL A 63 -5.44 4.83 4.61
N PRO A 64 -6.66 5.30 4.33
CA PRO A 64 -7.83 5.09 5.19
C PRO A 64 -8.08 3.61 5.52
N GLU A 65 -8.51 3.35 6.76
CA GLU A 65 -8.69 2.00 7.31
C GLU A 65 -9.61 1.12 6.45
N HIS A 66 -10.71 1.67 5.96
CA HIS A 66 -11.67 0.92 5.14
C HIS A 66 -11.08 0.45 3.80
N LEU A 67 -10.13 1.19 3.22
CA LEU A 67 -9.44 0.81 1.97
C LEU A 67 -8.39 -0.28 2.23
N MET A 68 -7.70 -0.22 3.37
CA MET A 68 -6.81 -1.29 3.83
C MET A 68 -7.58 -2.58 4.13
N ALA A 69 -8.75 -2.49 4.77
CA ALA A 69 -9.61 -3.64 5.03
C ALA A 69 -10.06 -4.30 3.72
N ARG A 70 -10.45 -3.50 2.73
CA ARG A 70 -10.80 -3.97 1.38
C ARG A 70 -9.62 -4.66 0.68
N LEU A 71 -8.42 -4.08 0.72
CA LEU A 71 -7.21 -4.71 0.17
C LEU A 71 -6.97 -6.10 0.76
N LYS A 72 -7.05 -6.22 2.09
CA LYS A 72 -6.89 -7.50 2.80
C LYS A 72 -7.95 -8.53 2.37
N GLN A 73 -9.19 -8.10 2.17
CA GLN A 73 -10.26 -8.98 1.68
C GLN A 73 -9.97 -9.51 0.28
N LEU A 74 -9.53 -8.66 -0.64
CA LEU A 74 -9.19 -9.06 -2.01
C LEU A 74 -7.95 -9.97 -2.05
N GLU A 75 -6.96 -9.72 -1.20
CA GLU A 75 -5.79 -10.61 -1.06
C GLU A 75 -6.18 -11.99 -0.50
N ALA A 76 -7.03 -12.02 0.53
CA ALA A 76 -7.51 -13.26 1.14
C ALA A 76 -8.31 -14.12 0.16
N GLN A 77 -9.10 -13.49 -0.71
CA GLN A 77 -9.84 -14.17 -1.79
C GLN A 77 -8.94 -14.76 -2.87
N ARG A 78 -7.65 -14.37 -2.94
CA ARG A 78 -6.71 -14.78 -4.00
C ARG A 78 -5.83 -15.99 -3.61
N LYS A 79 -5.87 -16.51 -2.38
CA LYS A 79 -5.07 -17.69 -1.96
C LYS A 79 -5.96 -18.95 -1.89
N PRO A 80 -5.51 -20.14 -2.36
CA PRO A 80 -4.11 -20.58 -2.40
C PRO A 80 -3.69 -21.30 -3.71
N SER A 81 -2.84 -20.66 -4.52
CA SER A 81 -1.77 -21.33 -5.27
C SER A 81 -0.72 -20.28 -5.62
N GLY A 82 0.49 -20.46 -5.12
CA GLY A 82 1.50 -19.42 -5.03
C GLY A 82 1.75 -18.66 -6.32
N GLN A 83 1.62 -17.34 -6.25
CA GLN A 83 2.34 -16.40 -7.07
C GLN A 83 2.66 -15.20 -6.19
N VAL A 84 3.77 -15.31 -5.47
CA VAL A 84 4.61 -14.15 -5.16
C VAL A 84 5.10 -13.64 -6.51
N VAL A 85 4.37 -12.70 -7.11
CA VAL A 85 4.93 -11.88 -8.18
C VAL A 85 5.89 -10.89 -7.51
N PRO A 86 7.20 -10.94 -7.79
CA PRO A 86 8.08 -9.88 -7.37
C PRO A 86 7.63 -8.61 -8.08
N PHE A 87 7.71 -7.49 -7.37
CA PHE A 87 7.53 -6.16 -7.91
C PHE A 87 8.53 -5.97 -9.06
N ASN A 88 8.10 -6.18 -10.31
CA ASN A 88 8.87 -5.79 -11.48
C ASN A 88 8.75 -4.28 -11.61
N SER A 89 9.71 -3.58 -11.02
CA SER A 89 10.08 -2.24 -11.43
C SER A 89 10.76 -2.37 -12.79
N ASP A 90 10.22 -1.69 -13.81
CA ASP A 90 10.90 -1.49 -15.08
C ASP A 90 12.28 -0.86 -14.82
N THR A 91 13.31 -1.70 -14.82
CA THR A 91 14.71 -1.33 -14.95
C THR A 91 15.34 -2.51 -15.67
N ASP A 92 15.82 -2.25 -16.89
CA ASP A 92 16.58 -3.17 -17.74
C ASP A 92 17.62 -3.95 -16.90
N VAL A 93 17.37 -5.24 -16.65
CA VAL A 93 18.35 -6.16 -16.06
C VAL A 93 18.37 -7.46 -16.86
N PRO A 94 19.52 -7.85 -17.46
CA PRO A 94 19.63 -9.14 -18.12
C PRO A 94 19.74 -10.24 -17.05
N GLY A 95 18.71 -11.10 -17.00
CA GLY A 95 18.77 -12.48 -16.50
C GLY A 95 19.55 -12.76 -15.20
N LEU A 96 18.89 -12.62 -14.05
CA LEU A 96 19.32 -13.31 -12.82
C LEU A 96 18.46 -14.55 -12.59
N ALA A 97 19.06 -15.72 -12.80
CA ALA A 97 18.55 -16.97 -12.26
C ALA A 97 18.54 -16.88 -10.73
N ALA A 98 17.41 -17.30 -10.12
CA ALA A 98 17.24 -17.33 -8.67
C ALA A 98 18.39 -18.08 -7.96
N PRO A 99 18.86 -17.62 -6.79
CA PRO A 99 19.83 -18.37 -6.02
C PRO A 99 19.15 -19.66 -5.54
N ALA A 100 19.63 -20.80 -6.02
CA ALA A 100 19.21 -22.09 -5.51
C ALA A 100 19.50 -22.14 -4.01
N HIS A 101 18.44 -22.26 -3.20
CA HIS A 101 18.55 -22.49 -1.77
C HIS A 101 19.38 -23.75 -1.51
N SER A 102 20.65 -23.58 -1.16
CA SER A 102 21.50 -24.67 -0.68
C SER A 102 21.00 -25.08 0.71
N ARG A 103 20.40 -26.27 0.78
CA ARG A 103 20.08 -26.89 2.07
C ARG A 103 21.39 -27.15 2.82
N PRO A 104 21.56 -26.68 4.06
CA PRO A 104 22.76 -26.96 4.83
C PRO A 104 22.72 -28.43 5.27
N GLY A 105 23.51 -29.25 4.58
CA GLY A 105 23.87 -30.59 5.06
C GLY A 105 24.99 -30.48 6.10
N PRO A 106 25.07 -31.42 7.06
CA PRO A 106 26.05 -31.34 8.14
C PRO A 106 27.47 -31.59 7.59
N GLY A 107 28.38 -30.65 7.86
CA GLY A 107 29.82 -30.93 7.87
C GLY A 107 30.61 -30.72 6.57
N LYS A 108 30.45 -29.59 5.88
CA LYS A 108 31.46 -29.15 4.88
C LYS A 108 31.88 -27.71 5.12
N ASN A 109 33.14 -27.53 5.51
CA ASN A 109 33.92 -26.31 5.46
C ASN A 109 34.17 -25.89 4.01
N THR A 110 33.10 -25.49 3.29
CA THR A 110 33.23 -24.91 1.96
C THR A 110 33.51 -23.42 2.11
N GLN A 111 34.73 -22.99 1.78
CA GLN A 111 35.01 -21.56 1.69
C GLN A 111 34.07 -20.91 0.68
N PRO A 112 33.54 -19.71 0.99
CA PRO A 112 32.65 -18.99 0.08
C PRO A 112 33.40 -18.69 -1.22
N LYS A 113 32.89 -19.25 -2.33
CA LYS A 113 33.46 -19.00 -3.66
C LYS A 113 32.94 -17.66 -4.14
N ARG A 114 33.83 -16.68 -4.33
CA ARG A 114 33.45 -15.37 -4.88
C ARG A 114 32.92 -15.55 -6.31
N PRO A 115 31.82 -14.87 -6.69
CA PRO A 115 31.38 -14.79 -8.07
C PRO A 115 32.46 -14.13 -8.93
N LYS A 116 32.42 -14.39 -10.24
CA LYS A 116 33.36 -13.80 -11.20
C LYS A 116 32.81 -12.44 -11.62
N VAL A 117 33.43 -11.38 -11.12
CA VAL A 117 32.98 -9.99 -11.21
C VAL A 117 34.11 -9.18 -11.85
N ASP A 118 33.80 -8.21 -12.71
CA ASP A 118 34.84 -7.40 -13.36
C ASP A 118 35.51 -6.45 -12.36
N PRO A 119 36.85 -6.29 -12.39
CA PRO A 119 37.57 -5.47 -11.42
C PRO A 119 37.22 -3.98 -11.56
N GLY A 120 36.81 -3.33 -10.47
CA GLY A 120 36.40 -1.93 -10.43
C GLY A 120 34.92 -1.68 -10.77
N SER A 121 34.14 -2.74 -10.94
CA SER A 121 32.68 -2.64 -11.12
C SER A 121 31.94 -2.29 -9.83
N GLU A 122 30.73 -1.76 -9.98
CA GLU A 122 29.84 -1.50 -8.84
C GLU A 122 29.52 -2.80 -8.07
N GLU A 123 29.33 -3.91 -8.78
CA GLU A 123 29.07 -5.22 -8.19
C GLU A 123 30.25 -5.69 -7.31
N GLU A 124 31.50 -5.48 -7.71
CA GLU A 124 32.66 -5.82 -6.86
C GLU A 124 32.65 -5.00 -5.57
N SER A 125 32.35 -3.70 -5.68
CA SER A 125 32.25 -2.80 -4.53
C SER A 125 31.15 -3.25 -3.57
N LEU A 126 30.01 -3.72 -4.07
CA LEU A 126 28.90 -4.25 -3.27
C LEU A 126 29.26 -5.56 -2.58
N TYR A 127 29.92 -6.50 -3.26
CA TYR A 127 30.38 -7.75 -2.63
C TYR A 127 31.43 -7.51 -1.55
N VAL A 128 32.32 -6.55 -1.76
CA VAL A 128 33.32 -6.15 -0.77
C VAL A 128 32.66 -5.47 0.43
N ALA A 129 31.72 -4.55 0.20
CA ALA A 129 30.98 -3.87 1.28
C ALA A 129 30.14 -4.84 2.11
N PHE A 130 29.44 -5.78 1.48
CA PHE A 130 28.68 -6.83 2.18
C PHE A 130 29.59 -7.76 3.00
N GLY A 131 30.78 -8.09 2.46
CA GLY A 131 31.77 -8.85 3.19
C GLY A 131 32.30 -8.13 4.43
N GLN A 132 32.53 -6.82 4.34
CA GLN A 132 32.92 -6.00 5.49
C GLN A 132 31.80 -5.93 6.53
N LEU A 133 30.55 -5.72 6.11
CA LEU A 133 29.39 -5.67 7.00
C LEU A 133 29.22 -6.97 7.82
N LEU A 134 29.41 -8.13 7.19
CA LEU A 134 29.32 -9.43 7.88
C LEU A 134 30.45 -9.62 8.91
N LEU A 135 31.65 -9.11 8.60
CA LEU A 135 32.80 -9.17 9.51
C LEU A 135 32.71 -8.12 10.63
N GLU A 136 31.99 -7.02 10.41
CA GLU A 136 31.81 -5.94 11.39
C GLU A 136 30.83 -6.33 12.51
N ASP A 137 29.84 -7.20 12.25
CA ASP A 137 28.88 -7.69 13.25
C ASP A 137 29.44 -8.80 14.16
N ASP A 138 30.43 -9.57 13.70
CA ASP A 138 31.10 -10.62 14.49
C ASP A 138 32.31 -10.08 15.32
N GLY A 139 32.54 -8.77 15.31
CA GLY A 139 33.72 -8.12 15.92
C GLY A 139 33.55 -7.58 17.34
N ASP A 140 32.33 -7.55 17.89
CA ASP A 140 32.01 -6.85 19.15
C ASP A 140 31.55 -7.77 20.31
N ASP A 141 31.96 -9.05 20.31
CA ASP A 141 31.85 -9.93 21.48
C ASP A 141 33.08 -10.86 21.56
N VAL A 142 34.15 -10.43 22.25
CA VAL A 142 34.85 -10.99 23.45
C VAL A 142 36.21 -10.33 23.64
#